data_AF-A0A534I128-F1
#
_entry.id   AF-A0A534I128-F1
#
_cell.length_a   1.000
_cell.length_b   1.000
_cell.length_c   1.000
_cell.angle_alpha   90.00
_cell.angle_beta   90.00
_cell.angle_gamma   90.00
#
_symmetry.space_group_name_H-M   'P 1'
#
loop_
_entity.id
_entity.type
_entity.pdbx_description
1 polymer ?
#
loop_
_entity_poly.entity_id
_entity_poly.type
_entity_poly.pdbx_seq_one_letter_code
_entity_poly.pdbx_strand_id
1 'polypeptide(L)'
;MSRLKGLWTILGDIDDPGEREELALVATAIQVHFPDGAVRERSVVEFMAIRFRWPASRTRRRLDALVSLGVLRCTRDLADNWTKVFQVVDRPHVPAAAAVELGA
;
A
#
# COMPACT_ATOMS: atom_id res chain seq x y z
N MET A 1 -6.92 -4.32 22.94
CA MET A 1 -7.36 -4.71 21.58
C MET A 1 -7.36 -3.45 20.73
N SER A 2 -6.36 -3.26 19.87
CA SER A 2 -6.25 -2.07 19.04
C SER A 2 -7.43 -2.05 18.08
N ARG A 3 -8.29 -1.03 18.14
CA ARG A 3 -9.38 -0.85 17.17
C ARG A 3 -8.73 -0.72 15.80
N LEU A 4 -9.13 -1.57 14.86
CA LEU A 4 -8.77 -1.38 13.45
C LEU A 4 -9.32 -0.01 13.05
N LYS A 5 -8.44 0.99 12.98
CA LYS A 5 -8.75 2.28 12.37
C LYS A 5 -8.71 2.06 10.86
N GLY A 6 -9.76 2.46 10.15
CA GLY A 6 -9.74 2.39 8.69
C GLY A 6 -8.59 3.24 8.11
N LEU A 7 -8.07 2.86 6.94
CA LEU A 7 -6.97 3.53 6.22
C LEU A 7 -7.06 5.06 6.29
N TRP A 8 -8.22 5.61 5.94
CA TRP A 8 -8.43 7.06 5.89
C TRP A 8 -8.29 7.74 7.25
N THR A 9 -8.64 7.04 8.33
CA THR A 9 -8.42 7.53 9.71
C THR A 9 -6.94 7.49 10.07
N ILE A 10 -6.20 6.44 9.68
CA ILE A 10 -4.76 6.33 9.95
C ILE A 10 -3.98 7.39 9.15
N LEU A 11 -4.33 7.58 7.88
CA LEU A 11 -3.69 8.57 7.02
C LEU A 11 -4.05 10.02 7.42
N GLY A 12 -5.26 10.24 7.95
CA GLY A 12 -5.67 11.55 8.45
C GLY A 12 -4.81 12.08 9.60
N ASP A 13 -4.17 11.18 10.36
CA ASP A 13 -3.26 11.51 11.46
C ASP A 13 -1.82 11.88 10.99
N ILE A 14 -1.54 11.84 9.68
CA ILE A 14 -0.21 12.18 9.11
C ILE A 14 -0.15 13.67 8.78
N ASP A 15 0.76 14.43 9.40
CA ASP A 15 0.82 15.89 9.27
C ASP A 15 1.24 16.37 7.87
N ASP A 16 2.19 15.69 7.23
CA ASP A 16 2.68 16.08 5.90
C ASP A 16 1.69 15.66 4.80
N PRO A 17 1.11 16.61 4.04
CA PRO A 17 0.10 16.28 3.04
C PRO A 17 0.68 15.49 1.86
N GLY A 18 1.93 15.75 1.47
CA GLY A 18 2.59 15.03 0.39
C GLY A 18 2.82 13.56 0.73
N GLU A 19 3.32 13.28 1.93
CA GLU A 19 3.47 11.93 2.45
C GLU A 19 2.12 11.23 2.58
N ARG A 20 1.10 11.92 3.08
CA ARG A 20 -0.26 11.38 3.19
C ARG A 20 -0.79 10.92 1.83
N GLU A 21 -0.67 11.76 0.80
CA GLU A 21 -1.10 11.43 -0.57
C GLU A 21 -0.31 10.25 -1.15
N GLU A 22 1.01 10.23 -0.97
CA GLU A 22 1.85 9.14 -1.45
C GLU A 22 1.51 7.80 -0.78
N LEU A 23 1.22 7.80 0.52
CA LEU A 23 0.82 6.62 1.27
C LEU A 23 -0.58 6.15 0.86
N ALA A 24 -1.52 7.08 0.69
CA ALA A 24 -2.86 6.78 0.16
C ALA A 24 -2.77 6.13 -1.22
N LEU A 25 -1.92 6.66 -2.10
CA LEU A 25 -1.74 6.15 -3.45
C LEU A 25 -1.24 4.70 -3.45
N VAL A 26 -0.19 4.40 -2.69
CA VAL A 26 0.37 3.04 -2.61
C VAL A 26 -0.62 2.06 -1.98
N ALA A 27 -1.28 2.44 -0.88
CA ALA A 27 -2.26 1.58 -0.23
C ALA A 27 -3.45 1.27 -1.15
N THR A 28 -3.94 2.28 -1.87
CA THR A 28 -5.05 2.12 -2.81
C THR A 28 -4.65 1.28 -4.02
N ALA A 29 -3.45 1.51 -4.58
CA ALA A 29 -2.92 0.69 -5.67
C ALA A 29 -2.85 -0.79 -5.29
N ILE A 30 -2.42 -1.11 -4.07
CA ILE A 30 -2.43 -2.50 -3.56
C ILE A 30 -3.85 -3.05 -3.48
N GLN A 31 -4.80 -2.30 -2.91
CA GLN A 31 -6.18 -2.76 -2.74
C GLN A 31 -6.90 -3.02 -4.07
N VAL A 32 -6.67 -2.14 -5.05
CA VAL A 32 -7.39 -2.14 -6.32
C VAL A 32 -6.79 -3.15 -7.30
N HIS A 33 -5.46 -3.15 -7.46
CA HIS A 33 -4.78 -3.94 -8.49
C HIS A 33 -4.29 -5.30 -8.02
N PHE A 34 -4.35 -5.57 -6.70
CA PHE A 34 -3.91 -6.84 -6.12
C PHE A 34 -4.97 -7.41 -5.13
N PRO A 35 -6.19 -7.72 -5.63
CA PRO A 35 -7.34 -8.08 -4.81
C PRO A 35 -7.18 -9.42 -4.06
N ASP A 36 -6.28 -10.28 -4.51
CA ASP A 36 -5.96 -11.58 -3.88
C ASP A 36 -5.29 -11.42 -2.50
N GLY A 37 -5.01 -10.18 -2.09
CA GLY A 37 -4.78 -9.82 -0.71
C GLY A 37 -3.33 -9.95 -0.25
N ALA A 38 -2.45 -10.59 -1.01
CA ALA A 38 -1.03 -10.66 -0.71
C ALA A 38 -0.21 -10.38 -1.99
N VAL A 39 0.56 -9.30 -2.01
CA VAL A 39 1.33 -8.85 -3.17
C VAL A 39 2.83 -8.82 -2.87
N ARG A 40 3.64 -9.32 -3.80
CA ARG A 40 5.11 -9.27 -3.68
C ARG A 40 5.63 -7.84 -3.84
N GLU A 41 6.67 -7.48 -3.09
CA GLU A 41 7.30 -6.15 -3.18
C GLU A 41 7.59 -5.74 -4.62
N ARG A 42 8.18 -6.68 -5.38
CA ARG A 42 8.57 -6.48 -6.77
C ARG A 42 7.40 -6.04 -7.65
N SER A 43 6.24 -6.67 -7.50
CA SER A 43 5.05 -6.37 -8.29
C SER A 43 4.53 -4.95 -7.99
N VAL A 44 4.53 -4.53 -6.73
CA VAL A 44 4.15 -3.15 -6.36
C VAL A 44 5.16 -2.15 -6.90
N VAL A 45 6.46 -2.43 -6.77
CA VAL A 45 7.54 -1.57 -7.29
C VAL A 45 7.44 -1.40 -8.80
N GLU A 46 7.26 -2.49 -9.54
CA GLU A 46 7.11 -2.48 -10.99
C GLU A 46 5.87 -1.69 -11.43
N PHE A 47 4.73 -1.93 -10.77
CA PHE A 47 3.50 -1.18 -11.03
C PHE A 47 3.70 0.33 -10.83
N MET A 48 4.26 0.74 -9.69
CA MET A 48 4.47 2.16 -9.37
C MET A 48 5.50 2.81 -10.31
N ALA A 49 6.54 2.08 -10.72
CA ALA A 49 7.52 2.55 -11.68
C ALA A 49 6.91 2.77 -13.07
N ILE A 50 6.04 1.87 -13.53
CA ILE A 50 5.37 1.99 -14.83
C ILE A 50 4.32 3.11 -14.80
N ARG A 51 3.45 3.11 -13.80
CA ARG A 51 2.25 3.98 -13.77
C ARG A 51 2.53 5.40 -13.28
N PHE A 52 3.47 5.57 -12.36
CA PHE A 52 3.76 6.86 -11.70
C PHE A 52 5.22 7.30 -11.84
N ARG A 53 6.06 6.54 -12.54
CA ARG A 53 7.49 6.82 -12.73
C ARG A 53 8.26 6.93 -11.40
N TRP A 54 7.82 6.21 -10.37
CA TRP A 54 8.51 6.23 -9.09
C TRP A 54 9.78 5.38 -9.12
N PRO A 55 10.89 5.86 -8.54
CA PRO A 55 12.04 5.01 -8.29
C PRO A 55 11.67 3.96 -7.23
N ALA A 56 12.25 2.75 -7.34
CA ALA A 56 11.95 1.64 -6.44
C ALA A 56 12.15 1.99 -4.96
N SER A 57 13.14 2.82 -4.64
CA SER A 57 13.40 3.30 -3.28
C SER A 57 12.24 4.07 -2.67
N ARG A 58 11.52 4.87 -3.47
CA ARG A 58 10.35 5.64 -3.00
C ARG A 58 9.22 4.70 -2.63
N THR A 59 8.87 3.76 -3.51
CA THR A 59 7.83 2.76 -3.25
C THR A 59 8.15 1.93 -2.02
N ARG A 60 9.39 1.46 -1.88
CA ARG A 60 9.84 0.68 -0.71
C ARG A 60 9.69 1.46 0.60
N ARG A 61 10.11 2.72 0.64
CA ARG A 61 9.93 3.58 1.82
C ARG A 61 8.46 3.73 2.21
N ARG A 62 7.56 3.88 1.23
CA ARG A 62 6.11 3.96 1.49
C ARG A 62 5.52 2.63 1.95
N LEU A 63 5.97 1.51 1.42
CA LEU A 63 5.59 0.19 1.91
C LEU A 63 6.00 -0.03 3.37
N ASP A 64 7.25 0.30 3.73
CA ASP A 64 7.74 0.16 5.11
C ASP A 64 7.00 1.12 6.07
N ALA A 65 6.65 2.33 5.63
CA ALA A 65 5.84 3.27 6.39
C ALA A 65 4.40 2.75 6.62
N LEU A 66 3.74 2.24 5.57
CA LEU A 66 2.42 1.64 5.69
C LEU A 66 2.39 0.41 6.61
N VAL A 67 3.48 -0.36 6.66
CA VAL A 67 3.65 -1.46 7.63
C VAL A 67 3.77 -0.91 9.05
N SER A 68 4.60 0.12 9.25
CA SER A 68 4.78 0.77 10.56
C SER A 68 3.48 1.36 11.09
N LEU A 69 2.63 1.88 10.20
CA LEU A 69 1.31 2.41 10.50
C LEU A 69 0.24 1.33 10.73
N GLY A 70 0.56 0.04 10.51
CA GLY A 70 -0.37 -1.07 10.66
C GLY A 70 -1.41 -1.20 9.55
N VAL A 71 -1.26 -0.45 8.45
CA VAL A 71 -2.12 -0.54 7.25
C VAL A 71 -1.80 -1.82 6.47
N LEU A 72 -0.51 -2.13 6.33
CA LEU A 72 -0.03 -3.34 5.67
C LEU A 72 0.57 -4.30 6.68
N ARG A 73 0.33 -5.59 6.46
CA ARG A 73 1.09 -6.69 7.05
C ARG A 73 2.19 -7.08 6.08
N CYS A 74 3.42 -7.11 6.55
CA CYS A 74 4.55 -7.66 5.80
C CYS A 74 4.85 -9.08 6.29
N THR A 75 4.91 -10.03 5.37
CA THR A 75 5.33 -11.41 5.60
C THR A 75 6.46 -11.76 4.63
N ARG A 76 7.16 -12.87 4.88
CA ARG A 76 8.18 -13.39 3.96
C ARG A 76 7.71 -14.72 3.41
N ASP A 77 7.80 -14.86 2.09
CA ASP A 77 7.56 -16.12 1.41
C ASP A 77 8.79 -17.01 1.61
N LEU A 78 8.63 -18.05 2.43
CA LEU A 78 9.69 -19.02 2.75
C LEU A 78 9.98 -19.97 1.58
N ALA A 79 9.02 -20.18 0.68
CA ALA A 79 9.19 -21.06 -0.48
C ALA A 79 9.98 -20.38 -1.60
N ASP A 80 10.00 -19.04 -1.64
CA ASP A 80 10.62 -18.25 -2.72
C ASP A 80 11.67 -17.26 -2.21
N ASN A 81 12.70 -17.80 -1.55
CA ASN A 81 13.92 -17.09 -1.14
C ASN A 81 13.67 -15.83 -0.27
N TRP A 82 12.72 -15.90 0.68
CA TRP A 82 12.44 -14.83 1.66
C TRP A 82 11.90 -13.53 1.06
N THR A 83 11.21 -13.61 -0.08
CA THR A 83 10.60 -12.45 -0.73
C THR A 83 9.57 -11.78 0.19
N LYS A 84 9.63 -10.44 0.32
CA LYS A 84 8.63 -9.66 1.07
C LYS A 84 7.28 -9.68 0.35
N VAL A 85 6.24 -10.03 1.09
CA VAL A 85 4.85 -10.03 0.65
C VAL A 85 4.03 -9.11 1.55
N PHE A 86 3.26 -8.21 0.95
CA PHE A 86 2.45 -7.21 1.62
C PHE A 86 0.98 -7.54 1.48
N GLN A 87 0.26 -7.47 2.59
CA GLN A 87 -1.18 -7.68 2.65
C GLN A 87 -1.85 -6.51 3.34
N VAL A 88 -2.97 -6.05 2.82
CA VAL A 88 -3.78 -5.01 3.44
C VAL A 88 -4.49 -5.60 4.67
N VAL A 89 -4.27 -5.01 5.86
CA VAL A 89 -4.78 -5.54 7.14
C VAL A 89 -6.28 -5.28 7.29
N ASP A 90 -6.73 -4.11 6.87
CA ASP A 90 -8.12 -3.71 6.81
C ASP A 90 -8.37 -3.14 5.41
N ARG A 91 -9.40 -3.62 4.71
CA ARG A 91 -9.79 -3.16 3.36
C ARG A 91 -10.90 -2.12 3.50
N PRO A 92 -10.60 -0.87 3.86
CA PRO A 92 -11.62 0.17 3.86
C PRO A 92 -12.13 0.36 2.45
N HIS A 93 -13.35 0.89 2.38
CA HIS A 93 -13.93 1.30 1.12
C HIS A 93 -12.99 2.31 0.42
N VAL A 94 -12.53 1.94 -0.77
CA VAL A 94 -11.84 2.85 -1.68
C VAL A 94 -12.91 3.74 -2.31
N PRO A 95 -12.87 5.07 -2.12
CA PRO A 95 -13.79 5.97 -2.80
C PRO A 95 -13.69 5.80 -4.31
N ALA A 96 -14.82 5.74 -5.01
CA ALA A 96 -14.87 5.50 -6.45
C ALA A 96 -13.97 6.46 -7.27
N ALA A 97 -13.85 7.73 -6.84
CA ALA A 97 -12.97 8.70 -7.48
C ALA A 97 -11.49 8.25 -7.48
N ALA A 98 -11.00 7.69 -6.37
CA ALA A 98 -9.64 7.17 -6.28
C ALA A 98 -9.45 5.89 -7.12
N ALA A 99 -10.49 5.05 -7.25
CA ALA A 99 -10.44 3.87 -8.11
C ALA A 99 -10.35 4.24 -9.60
N VAL A 100 -11.11 5.26 -10.03
CA VAL A 100 -11.12 5.76 -11.42
C VAL A 100 -9.78 6.38 -11.81
N GLU A 101 -9.16 7.20 -10.95
CA GLU A 101 -7.82 7.76 -11.17
C GLU A 101 -6.74 6.67 -11.31
N LEU A 102 -6.96 5.53 -10.67
CA LEU A 102 -6.08 4.36 -10.72
C LEU A 102 -6.37 3.41 -11.88
N GLY A 103 -7.40 3.67 -12.69
CA GLY A 103 -7.72 2.90 -13.91
C GLY A 103 -8.35 1.53 -13.66
N ALA A 104 -9.16 1.40 -12.60
CA ALA A 104 -9.95 0.20 -12.31
C ALA A 104 -11.37 0.24 -12.88
#